data_AF-A0A495ZE13-F1
#
_entry.id   AF-A0A495ZE13-F1
#
_cell.length_a   1.000
_cell.length_b   1.000
_cell.length_c   1.000
_cell.angle_alpha   90.00
_cell.angle_beta   90.00
_cell.angle_gamma   90.00
#
_symmetry.space_group_name_H-M   'P 1'
#
loop_
_entity.id
_entity.type
_entity.pdbx_description
1 polymer ?
#
loop_
_entity_poly.entity_id
_entity_poly.type
_entity_poly.pdbx_seq_one_letter_code
_entity_poly.pdbx_strand_id
1 'polypeptide(L)'
;MPRSGQNASEAQLRNYPDGLEIKSTVGNVAKGSNLQAGEERLSVLTGLTWQAHHQEVKRLLGLVIDFGGQVYAGRHFPIITAAFYAGNLETENWGQISGTTGRNTKVTGLRASGKRKMGAGWTVILDKKEYQQKYENLLSFQVEDGNN
;
A
#
# COMPACT_ATOMS: atom_id res chain seq x y z
N MET A 1 -14.23 -14.85 -11.89
CA MET A 1 -15.30 -13.99 -11.36
C MET A 1 -16.46 -14.85 -10.92
N PRO A 2 -17.07 -14.63 -9.73
CA PRO A 2 -18.28 -15.32 -9.31
C PRO A 2 -19.41 -15.14 -10.34
N ARG A 3 -20.30 -16.14 -10.49
CA ARG A 3 -21.44 -16.06 -11.44
C ARG A 3 -22.32 -14.84 -11.20
N SER A 4 -22.50 -14.46 -9.93
CA SER A 4 -23.22 -13.26 -9.49
C SER A 4 -22.62 -11.95 -10.00
N GLY A 5 -21.34 -11.92 -10.38
CA GLY A 5 -20.66 -10.74 -10.92
C GLY A 5 -20.63 -10.67 -12.46
N GLN A 6 -21.21 -11.64 -13.18
CA GLN A 6 -21.04 -11.76 -14.63
C GLN A 6 -21.56 -10.54 -15.42
N ASN A 7 -22.64 -9.91 -14.95
CA ASN A 7 -23.25 -8.74 -15.58
C ASN A 7 -23.05 -7.45 -14.77
N ALA A 8 -22.18 -7.47 -13.76
CA ALA A 8 -21.91 -6.30 -12.95
C ALA A 8 -21.06 -5.29 -13.73
N SER A 9 -21.36 -4.00 -13.59
CA SER A 9 -20.53 -2.94 -14.13
C SER A 9 -19.16 -2.91 -13.46
N GLU A 10 -18.17 -2.27 -14.08
CA GLU A 10 -16.85 -2.11 -13.48
C GLU A 10 -16.94 -1.45 -12.09
N ALA A 11 -17.82 -0.46 -11.92
CA ALA A 11 -18.04 0.20 -10.63
C ALA A 11 -18.62 -0.75 -9.56
N GLN A 12 -19.53 -1.65 -9.95
CA GLN A 12 -20.05 -2.70 -9.06
C GLN A 12 -18.98 -3.73 -8.71
N LEU A 13 -18.12 -4.10 -9.67
CA LEU A 13 -17.05 -5.07 -9.46
C LEU A 13 -15.94 -4.57 -8.53
N ARG A 14 -15.62 -3.27 -8.56
CA ARG A 14 -14.63 -2.65 -7.66
C ARG A 14 -15.01 -2.75 -6.18
N ASN A 15 -16.30 -2.79 -5.89
CA ASN A 15 -16.84 -2.93 -4.53
C ASN A 15 -17.64 -4.22 -4.38
N TYR A 16 -17.31 -5.24 -5.18
CA TYR A 16 -18.02 -6.51 -5.15
C TYR A 16 -17.90 -7.11 -3.73
N PRO A 17 -19.01 -7.57 -3.10
CA PRO A 17 -18.99 -7.98 -1.69
C PRO A 17 -17.98 -9.06 -1.35
N ASP A 18 -17.75 -10.00 -2.29
CA ASP A 18 -16.79 -11.11 -2.13
C ASP A 18 -15.45 -10.84 -2.85
N GLY A 19 -15.22 -9.60 -3.28
CA GLY A 19 -14.00 -9.13 -3.92
C GLY A 19 -13.10 -8.38 -2.95
N LEU A 20 -11.78 -8.43 -3.22
CA LEU A 20 -10.78 -7.67 -2.47
C LEU A 20 -9.86 -6.97 -3.45
N GLU A 21 -9.78 -5.65 -3.36
CA GLU A 21 -8.76 -4.89 -4.07
C GLU A 21 -7.43 -4.99 -3.32
N ILE A 22 -6.37 -5.36 -4.04
CA ILE A 22 -5.01 -5.46 -3.51
C ILE A 22 -4.11 -4.48 -4.25
N LYS A 23 -3.35 -3.68 -3.51
CA LYS A 23 -2.33 -2.77 -4.07
C LYS A 23 -1.02 -2.95 -3.34
N SER A 24 0.07 -2.85 -4.07
CA SER A 24 1.42 -2.89 -3.50
C SER A 24 2.09 -1.52 -3.59
N THR A 25 2.96 -1.22 -2.64
CA THR A 25 3.83 -0.05 -2.68
C THR A 25 5.24 -0.44 -2.26
N VAL A 26 6.25 0.18 -2.90
CA VAL A 26 7.65 0.16 -2.42
C VAL A 26 7.98 1.41 -1.61
N GLY A 27 6.95 2.20 -1.28
CA GLY A 27 7.03 3.44 -0.54
C GLY A 27 7.65 4.61 -1.32
N ASN A 28 7.50 5.79 -0.72
CA ASN A 28 8.02 7.05 -1.22
C ASN A 28 9.43 7.26 -0.67
N VAL A 29 10.29 7.87 -1.49
CA VAL A 29 11.65 8.26 -1.11
C VAL A 29 11.85 9.74 -1.40
N ALA A 30 12.87 10.35 -0.81
CA ALA A 30 13.18 11.74 -1.09
C ALA A 30 13.55 11.95 -2.57
N LYS A 31 13.25 13.14 -3.11
CA LYS A 31 13.68 13.49 -4.46
C LYS A 31 15.22 13.52 -4.49
N GLY A 32 15.80 12.82 -5.45
CA GLY A 32 17.26 12.70 -5.57
C GLY A 32 17.86 11.52 -4.81
N SER A 33 17.06 10.65 -4.17
CA SER A 33 17.55 9.36 -3.69
C SER A 33 18.11 8.54 -4.86
N ASN A 34 19.42 8.25 -4.83
CA ASN A 34 20.11 7.48 -5.86
C ASN A 34 20.07 5.98 -5.57
N LEU A 35 18.87 5.43 -5.39
CA LEU A 35 18.67 4.01 -5.11
C LEU A 35 18.92 3.16 -6.35
N GLN A 36 19.73 2.12 -6.19
CA GLN A 36 19.94 1.11 -7.23
C GLN A 36 18.84 0.06 -7.23
N ALA A 37 18.73 -0.69 -8.33
CA ALA A 37 17.80 -1.80 -8.42
C ALA A 37 18.17 -2.90 -7.40
N GLY A 38 17.22 -3.29 -6.55
CA GLY A 38 17.45 -4.30 -5.51
C GLY A 38 18.10 -3.76 -4.25
N GLU A 39 18.11 -2.43 -4.04
CA GLU A 39 18.56 -1.80 -2.80
C GLU A 39 17.39 -1.63 -1.81
N GLU A 40 17.65 -1.96 -0.54
CA GLU A 40 16.72 -1.74 0.56
C GLU A 40 16.34 -0.26 0.69
N ARG A 41 15.05 0.01 0.91
CA ARG A 41 14.52 1.37 0.99
C ARG A 41 14.23 1.81 2.41
N LEU A 42 14.18 0.88 3.37
CA LEU A 42 13.67 1.13 4.71
C LEU A 42 14.23 2.39 5.36
N SER A 43 15.55 2.57 5.30
CA SER A 43 16.26 3.70 5.92
C SER A 43 15.88 5.05 5.29
N VAL A 44 15.60 5.08 3.99
CA VAL A 44 15.31 6.30 3.22
C VAL A 44 13.83 6.53 2.92
N LEU A 45 12.95 5.62 3.35
CA LEU A 45 11.51 5.77 3.19
C LEU A 45 10.99 7.05 3.88
N THR A 46 10.25 7.85 3.14
CA THR A 46 9.61 9.10 3.63
C THR A 46 8.10 8.97 3.79
N GLY A 47 7.51 7.88 3.29
CA GLY A 47 6.08 7.61 3.43
C GLY A 47 5.64 6.36 2.69
N LEU A 48 4.45 5.90 3.02
CA LEU A 48 3.76 4.85 2.26
C LEU A 48 2.55 5.48 1.56
N THR A 49 2.36 5.15 0.28
CA THR A 49 1.18 5.56 -0.48
C THR A 49 0.74 4.37 -1.34
N TRP A 50 -0.51 3.95 -1.17
CA TRP A 50 -1.19 3.07 -2.13
C TRP A 50 -1.94 3.91 -3.14
N GLN A 51 -1.89 3.48 -4.39
CA GLN A 51 -2.48 4.17 -5.53
C GLN A 51 -3.61 3.32 -6.13
N ALA A 52 -4.67 3.99 -6.52
CA ALA A 52 -5.81 3.41 -7.23
C ALA A 52 -6.14 4.24 -8.47
N HIS A 53 -6.92 3.69 -9.40
CA HIS A 53 -7.39 4.42 -10.57
C HIS A 53 -8.69 5.21 -10.30
N HIS A 54 -9.32 4.92 -9.16
CA HIS A 54 -10.70 5.28 -8.83
C HIS A 54 -10.77 5.65 -7.34
N GLN A 55 -11.56 6.66 -6.99
CA GLN A 55 -11.68 7.15 -5.60
C GLN A 55 -12.78 6.40 -4.83
N GLU A 56 -13.56 5.56 -5.51
CA GLU A 56 -14.71 4.85 -4.95
C GLU A 56 -14.32 3.51 -4.29
N VAL A 57 -13.03 3.18 -4.23
CA VAL A 57 -12.52 1.95 -3.59
C VAL A 57 -12.72 2.04 -2.09
N LYS A 58 -13.54 1.15 -1.53
CA LYS A 58 -13.89 1.13 -0.09
C LYS A 58 -13.07 0.14 0.74
N ARG A 59 -12.66 -0.96 0.11
CA ARG A 59 -11.94 -2.07 0.75
C ARG A 59 -10.61 -2.28 0.07
N LEU A 60 -9.52 -2.15 0.81
CA LEU A 60 -8.17 -2.24 0.27
C LEU A 60 -7.28 -3.08 1.18
N LEU A 61 -6.62 -4.09 0.60
CA LEU A 61 -5.45 -4.73 1.17
C LEU A 61 -4.19 -4.09 0.54
N GLY A 62 -3.46 -3.35 1.35
CA GLY A 62 -2.22 -2.68 0.97
C GLY A 62 -1.01 -3.50 1.37
N LEU A 63 -0.24 -3.98 0.40
CA LEU A 63 1.05 -4.62 0.61
C LEU A 63 2.18 -3.58 0.59
N VAL A 64 3.17 -3.76 1.45
CA VAL A 64 4.44 -3.05 1.39
C VAL A 64 5.52 -4.04 0.98
N ILE A 65 6.30 -3.64 -0.03
CA ILE A 65 7.41 -4.41 -0.56
C ILE A 65 8.69 -3.62 -0.29
N ASP A 66 9.72 -4.32 0.19
CA ASP A 66 11.08 -3.80 0.25
C ASP A 66 12.06 -4.83 -0.31
N PHE A 67 13.29 -4.41 -0.58
CA PHE A 67 14.34 -5.28 -1.14
C PHE A 67 15.27 -5.79 -0.04
N GLY A 68 14.72 -6.29 1.07
CA GLY A 68 15.50 -6.85 2.19
C GLY A 68 15.65 -8.37 2.15
N GLY A 69 15.37 -8.99 1.00
CA GLY A 69 15.39 -10.43 0.81
C GLY A 69 16.78 -11.02 0.57
N GLN A 70 16.80 -12.29 0.14
CA GLN A 70 18.02 -12.97 -0.27
C GLN A 70 18.73 -12.23 -1.41
N VAL A 71 20.06 -12.29 -1.40
CA VAL A 71 20.89 -11.70 -2.46
C VAL A 71 21.08 -12.71 -3.58
N TYR A 72 20.76 -12.29 -4.80
CA TYR A 72 21.01 -13.06 -6.01
C TYR A 72 21.59 -12.14 -7.09
N ALA A 73 22.69 -12.56 -7.70
CA ALA A 73 23.42 -11.77 -8.70
C ALA A 73 23.72 -10.32 -8.24
N GLY A 74 24.11 -10.16 -6.97
CA GLY A 74 24.48 -8.87 -6.38
C GLY A 74 23.31 -7.93 -6.07
N ARG A 75 22.07 -8.41 -6.08
CA ARG A 75 20.86 -7.62 -5.77
C ARG A 75 19.99 -8.36 -4.77
N HIS A 76 19.33 -7.63 -3.88
CA HIS A 76 18.34 -8.24 -3.00
C HIS A 76 17.03 -8.49 -3.73
N PHE A 77 16.41 -9.63 -3.46
CA PHE A 77 15.06 -9.92 -3.92
C PHE A 77 14.01 -9.15 -3.12
N PRO A 78 12.88 -8.77 -3.77
CA PRO A 78 11.78 -8.13 -3.09
C PRO A 78 11.11 -9.11 -2.12
N ILE A 79 10.72 -8.60 -0.96
CA ILE A 79 9.95 -9.32 0.05
C ILE A 79 8.75 -8.47 0.46
N ILE A 80 7.64 -9.12 0.81
CA ILE A 80 6.52 -8.44 1.46
C ILE A 80 6.94 -8.20 2.92
N THR A 81 6.98 -6.94 3.32
CA THR A 81 7.43 -6.53 4.65
C THR A 81 6.28 -6.11 5.55
N ALA A 82 5.11 -5.80 4.97
CA ALA A 82 3.89 -5.59 5.74
C ALA A 82 2.64 -5.73 4.85
N ALA A 83 1.49 -5.99 5.49
CA ALA A 83 0.17 -5.82 4.90
C ALA A 83 -0.75 -5.05 5.84
N PHE A 84 -1.57 -4.18 5.25
CA PHE A 84 -2.51 -3.30 5.92
C PHE A 84 -3.88 -3.42 5.27
N TYR A 85 -4.95 -3.38 6.04
CA TYR A 85 -6.31 -3.45 5.55
C TYR A 85 -7.13 -2.25 5.98
N ALA A 86 -7.92 -1.68 5.06
CA ALA A 86 -8.99 -0.78 5.41
C ALA A 86 -10.28 -1.21 4.71
N GLY A 87 -11.35 -1.38 5.48
CA GLY A 87 -12.68 -1.78 4.98
C GLY A 87 -13.68 -0.63 4.85
N ASN A 88 -13.26 0.59 5.19
CA ASN A 88 -14.11 1.77 5.33
C ASN A 88 -13.50 2.99 4.64
N LEU A 89 -12.80 2.83 3.52
CA LEU A 89 -12.31 3.96 2.74
C LEU A 89 -13.47 4.71 2.06
N GLU A 90 -13.36 6.03 2.03
CA GLU A 90 -14.33 6.94 1.43
C GLU A 90 -13.62 7.82 0.39
N THR A 91 -14.37 8.44 -0.51
CA THR A 91 -13.84 9.29 -1.60
C THR A 91 -12.86 10.35 -1.08
N GLU A 92 -13.14 10.92 0.09
CA GLU A 92 -12.37 11.98 0.75
C GLU A 92 -11.03 11.47 1.30
N ASN A 93 -10.87 10.15 1.44
CA ASN A 93 -9.60 9.51 1.80
C ASN A 93 -8.63 9.46 0.60
N TRP A 94 -9.12 9.68 -0.61
CA TRP A 94 -8.34 9.67 -1.84
C TRP A 94 -7.96 11.09 -2.30
N GLY A 95 -6.75 11.21 -2.84
CA GLY A 95 -6.27 12.43 -3.48
C GLY A 95 -7.06 12.78 -4.73
N GLN A 96 -6.81 13.95 -5.30
CA GLN A 96 -7.33 14.25 -6.63
C GLN A 96 -6.75 13.28 -7.65
N ILE A 97 -7.56 12.93 -8.65
CA ILE A 97 -7.10 12.12 -9.77
C ILE A 97 -6.11 12.95 -10.59
N SER A 98 -4.93 12.38 -10.85
CA SER A 98 -3.92 12.93 -11.73
C SER A 98 -3.68 12.01 -12.94
N GLY A 99 -2.88 12.46 -13.90
CA GLY A 99 -2.59 11.68 -15.11
C GLY A 99 -3.76 11.59 -16.09
N THR A 100 -4.66 12.57 -16.08
CA THR A 100 -5.80 12.67 -17.01
C THR A 100 -5.43 13.27 -18.37
N THR A 101 -4.19 13.72 -18.54
CA THR A 101 -3.65 14.31 -19.77
C THR A 101 -2.34 13.62 -20.19
N GLY A 102 -2.12 13.47 -21.50
CA GLY A 102 -0.90 12.88 -22.07
C GLY A 102 -0.85 11.35 -22.01
N ARG A 103 0.36 10.77 -21.90
CA ARG A 103 0.61 9.31 -21.81
C ARG A 103 0.49 8.75 -20.39
N ASN A 104 0.12 9.56 -19.41
CA ASN A 104 0.06 9.13 -18.02
C ASN A 104 -1.20 8.30 -17.75
N THR A 105 -1.10 7.34 -16.83
CA THR A 105 -2.25 6.57 -16.38
C THR A 105 -2.99 7.34 -15.29
N LYS A 106 -4.32 7.40 -15.39
CA LYS A 106 -5.23 7.96 -14.37
C LYS A 106 -4.91 7.35 -13.01
N VAL A 107 -4.51 8.15 -12.02
CA VAL A 107 -4.14 7.64 -10.69
C VAL A 107 -4.56 8.60 -9.59
N THR A 108 -4.92 8.04 -8.44
CA THR A 108 -5.13 8.75 -7.18
C THR A 108 -4.37 8.02 -6.06
N GLY A 109 -3.76 8.77 -5.15
CA GLY A 109 -3.09 8.21 -3.97
C GLY A 109 -3.87 8.53 -2.70
N LEU A 110 -3.76 7.68 -1.69
CA LEU A 110 -4.37 7.95 -0.38
C LEU A 110 -3.81 9.23 0.26
N ARG A 111 -4.73 10.05 0.80
CA ARG A 111 -4.42 11.18 1.68
C ARG A 111 -4.03 10.67 3.07
N ALA A 112 -3.55 11.57 3.93
CA ALA A 112 -3.22 11.24 5.32
C ALA A 112 -4.38 10.56 6.08
N SER A 113 -5.64 10.95 5.82
CA SER A 113 -6.82 10.31 6.41
C SER A 113 -6.98 8.84 6.01
N GLY A 114 -6.79 8.52 4.72
CA GLY A 114 -6.80 7.14 4.24
C GLY A 114 -5.64 6.31 4.78
N LYS A 115 -4.43 6.91 4.82
CA LYS A 115 -3.24 6.25 5.38
C LYS A 115 -3.42 5.88 6.85
N ARG A 116 -4.05 6.73 7.66
CA ARG A 116 -4.40 6.40 9.05
C ARG A 116 -5.35 5.22 9.15
N LYS A 117 -6.38 5.14 8.29
CA LYS A 117 -7.29 3.97 8.24
C LYS A 117 -6.53 2.69 7.88
N MET A 118 -5.59 2.75 6.94
CA MET A 118 -4.71 1.61 6.62
C MET A 118 -3.84 1.21 7.81
N GLY A 119 -3.18 2.18 8.46
CA GLY A 119 -2.34 1.92 9.65
C GLY A 119 -3.11 1.29 10.80
N ALA A 120 -4.33 1.77 11.07
CA ALA A 120 -5.21 1.21 12.10
C ALA A 120 -5.63 -0.24 11.84
N GLY A 121 -5.64 -0.68 10.58
CA GLY A 121 -5.90 -2.06 10.20
C GLY A 121 -4.64 -2.81 9.78
N TRP A 122 -3.50 -2.55 10.41
CA TRP A 122 -2.29 -3.36 10.23
C TRP A 122 -2.64 -4.85 10.46
N THR A 123 -2.13 -5.72 9.59
CA THR A 123 -2.45 -7.17 9.62
C THR A 123 -1.20 -8.00 9.87
N VAL A 124 -0.13 -7.69 9.14
CA VAL A 124 1.17 -8.36 9.31
C VAL A 124 2.27 -7.35 9.08
N ILE A 125 3.33 -7.45 9.86
CA ILE A 125 4.58 -6.73 9.66
C ILE A 125 5.69 -7.74 9.86
N LEU A 126 6.74 -7.65 9.04
CA LEU A 126 7.93 -8.46 9.18
C LEU A 126 8.46 -8.31 10.62
N ASP A 127 8.77 -9.44 11.25
CA ASP A 127 9.25 -9.49 12.64
C ASP A 127 10.71 -9.01 12.73
N LYS A 128 10.87 -7.71 12.51
CA LYS A 128 12.10 -6.94 12.52
C LYS A 128 11.78 -5.55 13.04
N LYS A 129 12.41 -5.17 14.14
CA LYS A 129 12.12 -3.95 14.89
C LYS A 129 12.18 -2.69 14.02
N GLU A 130 13.15 -2.63 13.11
CA GLU A 130 13.32 -1.50 12.19
C GLU A 130 12.14 -1.32 11.23
N TYR A 131 11.49 -2.41 10.79
CA TYR A 131 10.31 -2.35 9.93
C TYR A 131 9.07 -1.92 10.72
N GLN A 132 8.87 -2.50 11.90
CA GLN A 132 7.78 -2.13 12.82
C GLN A 132 7.84 -0.63 13.14
N GLN A 133 8.97 -0.17 13.68
CA GLN A 133 9.17 1.24 14.05
C GLN A 133 9.00 2.18 12.85
N LYS A 134 9.52 1.80 11.67
CA LYS A 134 9.37 2.65 10.49
C LYS A 134 7.91 2.80 10.10
N TYR A 135 7.14 1.72 10.07
CA TYR A 135 5.75 1.75 9.63
C TYR A 135 4.82 2.40 10.66
N GLU A 136 5.01 2.15 11.95
CA GLU A 136 4.32 2.85 13.03
C GLU A 136 4.46 4.37 12.90
N ASN A 137 5.68 4.85 12.66
CA ASN A 137 5.95 6.27 12.46
C ASN A 137 5.28 6.82 11.19
N LEU A 138 5.37 6.09 10.06
CA LEU A 138 4.85 6.56 8.77
C LEU A 138 3.32 6.56 8.68
N LEU A 139 2.64 5.68 9.43
CA LEU A 139 1.19 5.49 9.37
C LEU A 139 0.46 5.83 10.69
N SER A 140 1.20 6.19 11.74
CA SER A 140 0.70 6.61 13.05
C SER A 140 -0.17 5.54 13.73
N PHE A 141 0.36 4.34 13.90
CA PHE A 141 -0.23 3.24 14.68
C PHE A 141 0.82 2.63 15.61
N GLN A 142 0.44 1.67 16.44
CA GLN A 142 1.33 0.89 17.31
C GLN A 142 1.09 -0.60 17.09
N VAL A 143 2.16 -1.38 17.03
CA VAL A 143 2.13 -2.84 17.15
C VAL A 143 2.10 -3.14 18.64
N GLU A 144 1.13 -3.92 19.10
CA GLU A 144 1.14 -4.38 20.49
C GLU A 144 2.24 -5.44 20.63
N ASP A 145 3.14 -5.27 21.62
CA ASP A 145 4.09 -6.31 21.99
C ASP A 145 3.28 -7.52 22.48
N GLY A 146 3.25 -8.59 21.69
CA GLY A 146 2.55 -9.82 22.01
C GLY A 146 3.18 -10.53 23.22
N ASN A 147 2.81 -10.12 24.43
CA ASN A 147 2.91 -10.94 25.63
C ASN A 147 1.52 -11.51 25.92
N ASN A 148 1.24 -12.70 25.39
CA ASN A 148 0.25 -13.63 25.90
C ASN A 148 0.91 -15.01 26.04
#